data_AF-A0A354M5E3-F1
#
_entry.id   AF-A0A354M5E3-F1
#
_cell.length_a   1.000
_cell.length_b   1.000
_cell.length_c   1.000
_cell.angle_alpha   90.00
_cell.angle_beta   90.00
_cell.angle_gamma   90.00
#
_symmetry.space_group_name_H-M   'P 1'
#
loop_
_entity.id
_entity.type
_entity.pdbx_description
1 polymer ?
#
loop_
_entity_poly.entity_id
_entity_poly.type
_entity_poly.pdbx_seq_one_letter_code
_entity_poly.pdbx_strand_id
1 'polypeptide(L)'
;VSLIETEKLLSEMVSKKLAEWKAEGKYNGKFAAQHHFFGYEGRCAAPSNFDADYCYSLGYTAAMLIGEGKTGYMSSVRNTTKPADQWIAGGVPVTMMMNMER
;
A
#
# COMPACT_ATOMS: atom_id res chain seq x y z
N VAL A 1 5.31 10.97 -6.44
CA VAL A 1 3.89 11.40 -6.30
C VAL A 1 3.53 11.89 -4.91
N SER A 2 4.10 11.35 -3.82
CA SER A 2 3.77 11.74 -2.43
C SER A 2 4.01 13.22 -2.07
N LEU A 3 4.72 13.99 -2.90
CA LEU A 3 4.92 15.43 -2.72
C LEU A 3 3.85 16.28 -3.44
N ILE A 4 2.96 15.64 -4.21
CA ILE A 4 1.85 16.31 -4.89
C ILE A 4 0.65 16.33 -3.93
N GLU A 5 0.25 17.52 -3.50
CA GLU A 5 -0.89 17.75 -2.58
C GLU A 5 -2.24 17.58 -3.31
N THR A 6 -2.51 16.35 -3.72
CA THR A 6 -3.67 15.99 -4.54
C THR A 6 -4.99 16.29 -3.82
N GLU A 7 -5.03 16.13 -2.50
CA GLU A 7 -6.16 16.46 -1.66
C GLU A 7 -6.52 17.96 -1.69
N LYS A 8 -5.51 18.83 -1.78
CA LYS A 8 -5.72 20.27 -1.93
C LYS A 8 -6.22 20.61 -3.32
N LEU A 9 -5.61 20.02 -4.36
CA LEU A 9 -6.07 20.19 -5.75
C LEU A 9 -7.56 19.83 -5.89
N LEU A 10 -7.96 18.68 -5.38
CA LEU A 10 -9.37 18.24 -5.43
C LEU A 10 -10.29 19.20 -4.66
N SER A 11 -9.87 19.63 -3.47
CA SER A 11 -10.67 20.55 -2.65
C SER A 11 -10.80 21.93 -3.29
N GLU A 12 -9.77 22.42 -3.97
CA GLU A 12 -9.79 23.67 -4.73
C GLU A 12 -10.75 23.58 -5.92
N MET A 13 -10.70 22.49 -6.69
CA MET A 13 -11.61 22.25 -7.80
C MET A 13 -13.08 22.18 -7.34
N VAL A 14 -13.35 21.51 -6.21
CA VAL A 14 -14.69 21.44 -5.60
C VAL A 14 -15.14 22.82 -5.12
N SER A 15 -14.27 23.57 -4.45
CA SER A 15 -14.57 24.93 -3.98
C SER A 15 -14.98 25.85 -5.13
N LYS A 16 -14.24 25.81 -6.24
CA LYS A 16 -14.57 26.57 -7.46
C LYS A 16 -15.94 26.17 -8.00
N LYS A 17 -16.24 24.87 -8.06
CA LYS A 17 -17.53 24.39 -8.56
C LYS A 17 -18.70 24.81 -7.68
N LEU A 18 -18.54 24.75 -6.36
CA LEU A 18 -19.56 25.16 -5.40
C LEU A 18 -19.79 26.68 -5.41
N ALA A 19 -18.76 27.47 -5.72
CA ALA A 19 -18.91 28.91 -5.93
C ALA A 19 -19.76 29.22 -7.17
N GLU A 20 -19.53 28.54 -8.29
CA GLU A 20 -20.37 28.64 -9.51
C GLU A 20 -21.83 28.30 -9.18
N TRP A 21 -22.06 27.17 -8.51
CA TRP A 21 -23.41 26.74 -8.13
C TRP A 21 -24.09 27.67 -7.16
N LYS A 22 -23.34 28.34 -6.28
CA LYS A 22 -23.90 29.35 -5.38
C LYS A 22 -24.39 30.57 -6.16
N ALA A 23 -23.65 31.00 -7.19
CA ALA A 23 -24.07 32.07 -8.08
C ALA A 23 -25.31 31.68 -8.92
N GLU A 24 -25.42 30.42 -9.31
CA GLU A 24 -26.58 29.86 -10.03
C GLU A 24 -27.79 29.55 -9.12
N GLY A 25 -27.69 29.77 -7.80
CA GLY A 25 -28.74 29.42 -6.85
C GLY A 25 -28.91 27.91 -6.61
N LYS A 26 -28.00 27.07 -7.11
CA LYS A 26 -28.00 25.61 -6.97
C LYS A 26 -27.33 25.12 -5.68
N TYR A 27 -26.63 26.00 -4.96
CA TYR A 27 -25.96 25.67 -3.70
C TYR A 27 -26.12 26.80 -2.67
N ASN A 28 -26.67 26.49 -1.49
CA ASN A 28 -26.85 27.44 -0.38
C ASN A 28 -26.01 27.10 0.86
N GLY A 29 -25.17 26.06 0.79
CA GLY A 29 -24.35 25.60 1.92
C GLY A 29 -23.06 26.39 2.13
N LYS A 30 -22.29 25.94 3.13
CA LYS A 30 -20.92 26.40 3.41
C LYS A 30 -19.96 25.22 3.22
N PHE A 31 -18.97 25.41 2.36
CA PHE A 31 -17.89 24.44 2.16
C PHE A 31 -16.65 24.88 2.94
N ALA A 32 -16.09 23.98 3.74
CA ALA A 32 -14.87 24.20 4.51
C ALA A 32 -14.10 22.88 4.59
N ALA A 33 -13.12 22.71 3.69
CA ALA A 33 -12.33 21.50 3.62
C ALA A 33 -11.26 21.46 4.74
N GLN A 34 -10.99 20.25 5.24
CA GLN A 34 -9.82 19.95 6.07
C GLN A 34 -8.99 18.90 5.35
N HIS A 35 -7.69 19.07 5.38
CA HIS A 35 -6.75 18.21 4.67
C HIS A 35 -5.95 17.41 5.68
N HIS A 36 -5.74 16.14 5.37
CA HIS A 36 -4.90 15.23 6.14
C HIS A 36 -3.98 14.50 5.18
N PHE A 37 -2.73 14.34 5.56
CA PHE A 37 -1.76 13.56 4.80
C PHE A 37 -1.05 12.61 5.75
N PHE A 38 -1.62 11.43 5.90
CA PHE A 38 -1.08 10.36 6.75
C PHE A 38 -0.31 9.37 5.89
N GLY A 39 0.95 9.15 6.20
CA GLY A 39 1.83 8.23 5.48
C GLY A 39 3.11 7.92 6.24
N TYR A 40 3.98 8.91 6.50
CA TYR A 40 5.30 8.67 7.10
C TYR A 40 5.22 8.07 8.51
N GLU A 41 4.25 8.49 9.31
CA GLU A 41 4.00 8.00 10.65
C GLU A 41 3.70 6.50 10.71
N GLY A 42 3.16 5.92 9.63
CA GLY A 42 2.83 4.49 9.56
C GLY A 42 4.00 3.60 9.14
N ARG A 43 5.10 4.15 8.61
CA ARG A 43 6.20 3.36 8.00
C ARG A 43 7.13 2.71 9.01
N CYS A 44 7.25 3.31 10.19
CA CYS A 44 8.14 2.84 11.27
C CYS A 44 7.37 2.59 12.57
N ALA A 45 6.07 2.29 12.46
CA ALA A 45 5.27 1.84 13.59
C ALA A 45 5.67 0.40 13.99
N ALA A 46 5.30 -0.02 15.20
CA ALA A 46 5.41 -1.41 15.58
C ALA A 46 4.58 -2.28 14.61
N PRO A 47 5.12 -3.40 14.11
CA PRO A 47 4.37 -4.27 13.21
C PRO A 47 3.17 -4.89 13.94
N SER A 48 2.12 -5.17 13.19
CA SER A 48 1.03 -6.02 13.67
C SER A 48 1.54 -7.45 13.91
N ASN A 49 0.81 -8.27 14.66
CA ASN A 49 1.16 -9.71 14.80
C ASN A 49 1.25 -10.39 13.42
N PHE A 50 0.35 -10.01 12.50
CA PHE A 50 0.39 -10.52 11.13
C PHE A 50 1.72 -10.18 10.45
N ASP A 51 2.14 -8.92 10.45
CA ASP A 51 3.37 -8.50 9.78
C ASP A 51 4.61 -9.05 10.47
N ALA A 52 4.60 -9.18 11.80
CA ALA A 52 5.69 -9.80 12.56
C ALA A 52 5.88 -11.27 12.16
N ASP A 53 4.80 -12.06 12.18
CA ASP A 53 4.82 -13.47 11.80
C ASP A 53 5.17 -13.65 10.33
N TYR A 54 4.60 -12.82 9.45
CA TYR A 54 4.80 -12.88 8.00
C TYR A 54 6.24 -12.51 7.61
N CYS A 55 6.78 -11.42 8.13
CA CYS A 55 8.14 -10.99 7.83
C CYS A 55 9.18 -11.98 8.38
N TYR A 56 8.95 -12.53 9.57
CA TYR A 56 9.81 -13.59 10.11
C TYR A 56 9.78 -14.84 9.21
N SER A 57 8.58 -15.28 8.83
CA SER A 57 8.39 -16.45 7.95
C SER A 57 9.04 -16.25 6.57
N LEU A 58 8.97 -15.05 5.99
CA LEU A 58 9.64 -14.72 4.73
C LEU A 58 11.16 -14.82 4.84
N GLY A 59 11.74 -14.28 5.92
CA GLY A 59 13.18 -14.37 6.19
C GLY A 59 13.64 -15.81 6.36
N TYR A 60 12.89 -16.60 7.12
CA TYR A 60 13.18 -18.02 7.32
C TYR A 60 13.06 -18.82 6.01
N THR A 61 12.02 -18.55 5.23
CA THR A 61 11.82 -19.18 3.91
C THR A 61 12.95 -18.83 2.94
N ALA A 62 13.45 -17.59 2.97
CA ALA A 62 14.60 -17.19 2.15
C ALA A 62 15.87 -17.97 2.53
N ALA A 63 16.13 -18.17 3.83
CA ALA A 63 17.24 -19.00 4.29
C ALA A 63 17.12 -20.45 3.80
N MET A 64 15.92 -21.03 3.82
CA MET A 64 15.67 -22.37 3.28
C MET A 64 15.90 -22.45 1.77
N LEU A 65 15.45 -21.46 0.99
CA LEU A 65 15.70 -21.40 -0.46
C LEU A 65 17.20 -21.35 -0.77
N ILE A 66 17.98 -20.58 0.00
CA ILE A 66 19.43 -20.52 -0.11
C ILE A 66 20.06 -21.88 0.24
N GLY A 67 19.61 -22.50 1.33
CA GLY A 67 20.08 -23.83 1.74
C GLY A 67 19.86 -24.91 0.68
N GLU A 68 18.77 -24.80 -0.09
CA GLU A 68 18.44 -25.68 -1.22
C GLU A 68 19.09 -25.26 -2.56
N GLY A 69 20.05 -24.33 -2.52
CA GLY A 69 20.81 -23.86 -3.69
C GLY A 69 19.99 -23.08 -4.71
N LYS A 70 18.85 -22.50 -4.32
CA LYS A 70 18.00 -21.71 -5.23
C LYS A 70 18.52 -20.27 -5.33
N THR A 71 18.50 -19.72 -6.53
CA THR A 71 18.88 -18.32 -6.82
C THR A 71 17.90 -17.67 -7.80
N GLY A 72 17.71 -16.36 -7.71
CA GLY A 72 16.74 -15.63 -8.53
C GLY A 72 15.27 -15.87 -8.16
N TYR A 73 15.01 -16.36 -6.94
CA TYR A 73 13.67 -16.55 -6.39
C TYR A 73 13.35 -15.48 -5.34
N MET A 74 12.13 -14.96 -5.37
CA MET A 74 11.54 -14.20 -4.28
C MET A 74 10.96 -15.16 -3.25
N SER A 75 11.27 -14.95 -1.96
CA SER A 75 10.64 -15.68 -0.86
C SER A 75 9.12 -15.42 -0.86
N SER A 76 8.33 -16.48 -0.70
CA SER A 76 6.87 -16.40 -0.77
C SER A 76 6.23 -17.21 0.35
N VAL A 77 5.25 -16.61 1.03
CA VAL A 77 4.39 -17.29 2.00
C VAL A 77 2.94 -17.07 1.55
N ARG A 78 2.20 -18.16 1.38
CA ARG A 78 0.82 -18.18 0.88
C ARG A 78 -0.15 -18.64 1.96
N ASN A 79 -1.45 -18.53 1.67
CA ASN A 79 -2.54 -18.87 2.59
C ASN A 79 -2.59 -17.94 3.83
N THR A 80 -2.20 -16.67 3.66
CA THR A 80 -2.01 -15.69 4.74
C THR A 80 -3.30 -15.21 5.43
N THR A 81 -4.47 -15.59 4.92
CA THR A 81 -5.76 -15.36 5.58
C THR A 81 -6.13 -16.44 6.60
N LYS A 82 -5.37 -17.55 6.64
CA LYS A 82 -5.48 -18.59 7.66
C LYS A 82 -4.53 -18.30 8.84
N PRO A 83 -4.70 -18.99 9.98
CA PRO A 83 -3.71 -18.95 11.05
C PRO A 83 -2.31 -19.31 10.56
N ALA A 84 -1.28 -18.76 11.22
CA ALA A 84 0.11 -18.82 10.74
C ALA A 84 0.66 -20.25 10.59
N ASP A 85 0.15 -21.21 11.37
CA ASP A 85 0.50 -22.63 11.29
C ASP A 85 0.00 -23.33 10.01
N GLN A 86 -0.89 -22.69 9.25
CA GLN A 86 -1.43 -23.19 7.98
C GLN A 86 -0.83 -22.48 6.77
N TRP A 87 0.16 -21.61 6.98
CA TRP A 87 0.82 -20.90 5.89
C TRP A 87 1.72 -21.83 5.08
N ILE A 88 1.84 -21.53 3.79
CA ILE A 88 2.58 -22.35 2.83
C ILE A 88 3.78 -21.57 2.32
N ALA A 89 4.98 -21.94 2.77
CA ALA A 89 6.25 -21.37 2.31
C ALA A 89 6.64 -21.84 0.90
N GLY A 90 7.41 -21.03 0.18
CA GLY A 90 7.93 -21.34 -1.14
C GLY A 90 8.76 -20.21 -1.76
N GLY A 91 9.05 -20.34 -3.05
CA GLY A 91 9.75 -19.31 -3.82
C GLY A 91 9.09 -19.08 -5.17
N VAL A 92 9.12 -17.84 -5.64
CA VAL A 92 8.62 -17.44 -6.97
C VAL A 92 9.79 -16.94 -7.82
N PRO A 93 10.09 -17.52 -9.00
CA PRO A 93 11.08 -16.99 -9.93
C PRO A 93 10.80 -15.52 -10.28
N VAL A 94 11.78 -14.64 -10.05
CA VAL A 94 11.57 -13.17 -10.17
C VAL A 94 11.23 -12.75 -11.60
N THR A 95 11.78 -13.44 -12.60
CA THR A 95 11.56 -13.14 -14.02
C THR A 95 10.10 -13.24 -14.45
N MET A 96 9.27 -14.05 -13.76
CA MET A 96 7.85 -14.17 -14.08
C MET A 96 7.03 -12.94 -13.70
N MET A 97 7.58 -12.05 -12.88
CA MET A 97 6.94 -10.79 -12.47
C MET A 97 7.44 -9.58 -13.29
N MET A 98 8.30 -9.82 -14.28
CA MET A 98 8.93 -8.76 -15.07
C MET A 98 8.20 -8.56 -16.40
N ASN A 99 8.18 -7.31 -16.85
CA ASN A 99 7.84 -6.91 -18.21
C ASN A 99 8.84 -5.83 -18.66
N MET A 100 8.86 -5.49 -19.95
CA MET A 100 9.70 -4.41 -20.48
C MET A 100 8.94 -3.09 -20.46
N GLU A 101 9.36 -2.16 -19.59
CA GLU A 101 8.81 -0.81 -19.52
C GLU A 101 9.68 0.18 -20.34
N ARG A 102 9.07 1.27 -20.82
CA ARG A 102 9.71 2.31 -21.64
C ARG A 102 10.16 3.49 -20.79
#